data_AF-A0A1G7YZY6-F1
#
_entry.id   AF-A0A1G7YZY6-F1
#
_cell.length_a   1.000
_cell.length_b   1.000
_cell.length_c   1.000
_cell.angle_alpha   90.00
_cell.angle_beta   90.00
_cell.angle_gamma   90.00
#
_symmetry.space_group_name_H-M   'P 1'
#
loop_
_entity.id
_entity.type
_entity.pdbx_description
1 polymer ?
#
loop_
_entity_poly.entity_id
_entity_poly.type
_entity_poly.pdbx_seq_one_letter_code
_entity_poly.pdbx_strand_id
1 'polypeptide(L)'
;MARYSDLVNRHNLKGKPEEKHPQRPGIVCLDWRANRVTLLARCDAHSAASKQLYEVCDRLQRITDEDLGALGGTLHSDLFYNMATTICGDDELLLKSNCLASAQSFKDSTDHQRVRNRDLLQGLLTTLVYEVYTHGEVEFIQPLYREWFEQHMGVPRDKTRFVVAWVTVYVGGTERNHLRECATLLANHVAYQSN
;
A
#
# COMPACT_ATOMS: atom_id res chain seq x y z
N MET A 1 5.40 0.40 -35.03
CA MET A 1 5.24 0.10 -33.60
C MET A 1 6.46 0.62 -32.87
N ALA A 2 6.34 1.70 -32.10
CA ALA A 2 7.45 2.21 -31.29
C ALA A 2 7.56 1.34 -30.02
N ARG A 3 8.78 0.92 -29.66
CA ARG A 3 9.01 0.13 -28.44
C ARG A 3 8.68 1.01 -27.23
N TYR A 4 8.18 0.41 -26.15
CA TYR A 4 7.88 1.07 -24.87
C TYR A 4 9.03 1.97 -24.35
N SER A 5 10.28 1.61 -24.67
CA SER A 5 11.50 2.40 -24.41
C SER A 5 11.48 3.80 -25.06
N ASP A 6 10.83 3.94 -26.20
CA ASP A 6 10.88 5.14 -27.03
C ASP A 6 9.85 6.20 -26.60
N LEU A 7 8.79 5.79 -25.90
CA LEU A 7 7.79 6.69 -25.31
C LEU A 7 8.27 7.30 -23.99
N VAL A 8 9.01 6.53 -23.17
CA VAL A 8 9.55 6.98 -21.89
C VAL A 8 10.64 8.04 -22.06
N ASN A 9 11.38 8.01 -23.17
CA ASN A 9 12.45 8.97 -23.44
C ASN A 9 11.96 10.34 -23.94
N ARG A 10 10.73 10.46 -24.47
CA ARG A 10 10.22 11.72 -25.06
C ARG A 10 9.73 12.74 -24.03
N HIS A 11 9.50 12.35 -22.78
CA HIS A 11 9.06 13.24 -21.70
C HIS A 11 10.16 13.52 -20.67
N ASN A 12 11.37 13.80 -21.16
CA ASN A 12 12.53 14.13 -20.35
C ASN A 12 12.37 15.53 -19.71
N LEU A 13 11.58 15.61 -18.63
CA LEU A 13 11.57 16.76 -17.72
C LEU A 13 12.87 16.74 -16.90
N LYS A 14 13.95 17.18 -17.53
CA LYS A 14 15.20 17.48 -16.83
C LYS A 14 14.98 18.68 -15.91
N GLY A 15 15.27 18.50 -14.62
CA GLY A 15 15.71 19.59 -13.74
C GLY A 15 14.64 20.34 -12.95
N LYS A 16 13.83 19.65 -12.15
CA LYS A 16 13.22 20.27 -10.97
C LYS A 16 13.64 19.52 -9.70
N PRO A 17 14.06 20.22 -8.63
CA PRO A 17 14.37 19.58 -7.36
C PRO A 17 13.12 18.88 -6.84
N GLU A 18 13.27 17.65 -6.31
CA GLU A 18 12.20 16.92 -5.64
C GLU A 18 11.62 17.79 -4.52
N GLU A 19 10.40 18.29 -4.71
CA GLU A 19 9.64 18.94 -3.65
C GLU A 19 9.29 17.87 -2.60
N LYS A 20 9.79 18.04 -1.37
CA LYS A 20 9.50 17.14 -0.25
C LYS A 20 8.03 17.30 0.15
N HIS A 21 7.15 16.50 -0.44
CA HIS A 21 5.77 16.40 0.01
C HIS A 21 5.70 15.82 1.43
N PRO A 22 4.79 16.31 2.28
CA PRO A 22 4.61 15.81 3.63
C PRO A 22 4.02 14.39 3.61
N GLN A 23 4.87 13.38 3.78
CA GLN A 23 4.44 12.00 4.02
C GLN A 23 3.72 11.90 5.39
N ARG A 24 2.49 11.39 5.36
CA ARG A 24 1.73 10.92 6.53
C ARG A 24 2.06 9.45 6.82
N PRO A 25 1.78 8.94 8.03
CA PRO A 25 2.19 7.59 8.42
C PRO A 25 1.52 6.53 7.54
N GLY A 26 2.32 5.66 6.92
CA GLY A 26 1.99 4.26 6.66
C GLY A 26 0.87 3.92 5.68
N ILE A 27 0.24 4.87 4.99
CA ILE A 27 -0.76 4.55 3.97
C ILE A 27 -0.05 4.19 2.66
N VAL A 28 -0.35 2.99 2.17
CA VAL A 28 0.06 2.49 0.87
C VAL A 28 -0.73 3.25 -0.21
N CYS A 29 -0.19 4.38 -0.69
CA CYS A 29 -0.82 5.09 -1.81
C CYS A 29 -0.47 4.35 -3.13
N LEU A 30 -1.36 3.47 -3.59
CA LEU A 30 -1.26 2.75 -4.87
C LEU A 30 -1.71 3.59 -6.08
N ASP A 31 -2.30 4.77 -5.84
CA ASP A 31 -2.90 5.67 -6.84
C ASP A 31 -1.98 5.98 -8.02
N TRP A 32 -0.71 6.21 -7.74
CA TRP A 32 0.26 6.58 -8.78
C TRP A 32 0.53 5.40 -9.76
N ARG A 33 0.39 4.14 -9.31
CA ARG A 33 0.50 2.94 -10.17
C ARG A 33 -0.73 2.78 -11.03
N ALA A 34 -1.92 2.94 -10.46
CA ALA A 34 -3.16 2.90 -11.21
C ALA A 34 -3.11 3.94 -12.36
N ASN A 35 -2.62 5.14 -12.08
CA ASN A 35 -2.41 6.17 -13.11
C ASN A 35 -1.42 5.74 -14.20
N ARG A 36 -0.29 5.14 -13.84
CA ARG A 36 0.68 4.63 -14.82
C ARG A 36 0.13 3.50 -15.68
N VAL A 37 -0.47 2.49 -15.06
CA VAL A 37 -1.08 1.35 -15.77
C VAL A 37 -2.20 1.85 -16.69
N THR A 38 -2.96 2.86 -16.27
CA THR A 38 -3.99 3.51 -17.09
C THR A 38 -3.37 4.17 -18.33
N LEU A 39 -2.26 4.88 -18.18
CA LEU A 39 -1.54 5.46 -19.32
C LEU A 39 -1.01 4.38 -20.27
N LEU A 40 -0.55 3.23 -19.75
CA LEU A 40 -0.13 2.10 -20.59
C LEU A 40 -1.30 1.48 -21.36
N ALA A 41 -2.43 1.25 -20.69
CA ALA A 41 -3.65 0.75 -21.33
C ALA A 41 -4.15 1.71 -22.42
N ARG A 42 -3.98 3.02 -22.23
CA ARG A 42 -4.37 4.03 -23.24
C ARG A 42 -3.48 4.04 -24.48
N CYS A 43 -2.22 3.63 -24.38
CA CYS A 43 -1.31 3.57 -25.53
C CYS A 43 -1.78 2.56 -26.60
N ASP A 44 -2.63 1.60 -26.23
CA ASP A 44 -3.20 0.60 -27.14
C ASP A 44 -4.64 0.25 -26.73
N ALA A 45 -5.50 1.28 -26.62
CA ALA A 45 -6.80 1.20 -25.94
C ALA A 45 -7.78 0.12 -26.43
N HIS A 46 -7.54 -0.47 -27.60
CA HIS A 46 -8.43 -1.46 -28.22
C HIS A 46 -7.90 -2.89 -28.19
N SER A 47 -6.71 -3.13 -27.63
CA SER A 47 -6.18 -4.49 -27.51
C SER A 47 -6.75 -5.23 -26.29
N ALA A 48 -6.75 -6.56 -26.40
CA ALA A 48 -7.11 -7.45 -25.28
C ALA A 48 -6.20 -7.20 -24.06
N ALA A 49 -4.94 -6.83 -24.29
CA ALA A 49 -4.00 -6.49 -23.24
C ALA A 49 -4.41 -5.22 -22.47
N SER A 50 -4.86 -4.18 -23.16
CA SER A 50 -5.31 -2.95 -22.49
C SER A 50 -6.53 -3.17 -21.61
N LYS A 51 -7.43 -4.09 -22.00
CA LYS A 51 -8.53 -4.51 -21.12
C LYS A 51 -8.02 -5.13 -19.82
N GLN A 52 -7.02 -6.02 -19.90
CA GLN A 52 -6.40 -6.62 -18.71
C GLN A 52 -5.69 -5.57 -17.85
N LEU A 53 -5.06 -4.56 -18.46
CA LEU A 53 -4.44 -3.44 -17.73
C LEU A 53 -5.48 -2.55 -17.04
N TYR A 54 -6.66 -2.31 -17.63
CA TYR A 54 -7.73 -1.61 -16.93
C TYR A 54 -8.30 -2.41 -15.76
N GLU A 55 -8.42 -3.74 -15.90
CA GLU A 55 -8.77 -4.62 -14.77
C GLU A 55 -7.71 -4.57 -13.65
N VAL A 56 -6.43 -4.41 -14.01
CA VAL A 56 -5.35 -4.16 -13.05
C VAL A 56 -5.54 -2.83 -12.32
N CYS A 57 -5.88 -1.75 -13.04
CA CYS A 57 -6.15 -0.44 -12.45
C CYS A 57 -7.31 -0.48 -11.45
N ASP A 58 -8.42 -1.12 -11.83
CA ASP A 58 -9.60 -1.27 -10.98
C ASP A 58 -9.23 -1.93 -9.64
N ARG A 59 -8.48 -3.03 -9.69
CA ARG A 59 -8.01 -3.73 -8.48
C ARG A 59 -7.11 -2.86 -7.61
N LEU A 60 -6.14 -2.15 -8.20
CA LEU A 60 -5.26 -1.24 -7.45
C LEU A 60 -6.04 -0.09 -6.78
N GLN A 61 -7.07 0.42 -7.45
CA GLN A 61 -7.95 1.46 -6.89
C GLN A 61 -8.78 0.92 -5.74
N ARG A 62 -9.25 -0.33 -5.79
CA ARG A 62 -9.98 -0.95 -4.66
C ARG A 62 -9.15 -1.02 -3.38
N ILE A 63 -7.86 -1.39 -3.48
CA ILE A 63 -6.97 -1.40 -2.32
C ILE A 63 -6.79 0.03 -1.77
N THR A 64 -6.68 1.02 -2.66
CA THR A 64 -6.57 2.42 -2.24
C THR A 64 -7.85 2.93 -1.57
N ASP A 65 -9.01 2.59 -2.14
CA ASP A 65 -10.32 2.93 -1.58
C ASP A 65 -10.51 2.31 -0.19
N GLU A 66 -10.03 1.10 0.01
CA GLU A 66 -10.07 0.41 1.29
C GLU A 66 -9.18 1.10 2.33
N ASP A 67 -7.90 1.32 2.01
CA ASP A 67 -6.93 1.97 2.90
C ASP A 67 -7.34 3.39 3.30
N LEU A 68 -7.90 4.14 2.33
CA LEU A 68 -8.33 5.53 2.50
C LEU A 68 -9.77 5.66 3.00
N GLY A 69 -10.53 4.57 3.07
CA GLY A 69 -11.96 4.62 3.37
C GLY A 69 -12.77 5.46 2.37
N ALA A 70 -12.31 5.60 1.11
CA ALA A 70 -12.83 6.57 0.14
C ALA A 70 -14.32 6.36 -0.21
N LEU A 71 -14.85 5.15 -0.01
CA LEU A 71 -16.25 4.79 -0.24
C LEU A 71 -17.09 4.72 1.05
N GLY A 72 -16.73 5.52 2.06
CA GLY A 72 -17.39 5.53 3.37
C GLY A 72 -16.88 4.43 4.31
N GLY A 73 -15.71 3.85 4.00
CA GLY A 73 -14.98 2.92 4.85
C GLY A 73 -14.24 3.65 5.98
N THR A 74 -13.65 2.88 6.89
CA THR A 74 -12.82 3.44 7.96
C THR A 74 -11.39 3.65 7.46
N LEU A 75 -10.83 4.85 7.66
CA LEU A 75 -9.44 5.11 7.34
C LEU A 75 -8.53 4.23 8.20
N HIS A 76 -7.61 3.51 7.55
CA HIS A 76 -6.62 2.71 8.27
C HIS A 76 -5.72 3.58 9.18
N SER A 77 -5.47 4.84 8.79
CA SER A 77 -4.79 5.81 9.65
C SER A 77 -5.54 6.12 10.94
N ASP A 78 -6.86 6.14 10.92
CA ASP A 78 -7.68 6.45 12.10
C ASP A 78 -7.71 5.25 13.05
N LEU A 79 -7.77 4.03 12.49
CA LEU A 79 -7.61 2.81 13.25
C LEU A 79 -6.23 2.75 13.93
N PHE A 80 -5.16 3.07 13.20
CA PHE A 80 -3.81 3.13 13.76
C PHE A 80 -3.69 4.19 14.84
N TYR A 81 -4.21 5.40 14.58
CA TYR A 81 -4.24 6.51 15.54
C TYR A 81 -4.92 6.06 16.84
N ASN A 82 -6.14 5.52 16.75
CA ASN A 82 -6.90 5.06 17.91
C ASN A 82 -6.14 3.99 18.71
N MET A 83 -5.51 3.04 18.03
CA MET A 83 -4.70 2.02 18.69
C MET A 83 -3.52 2.66 19.41
N ALA A 84 -2.73 3.45 18.70
CA ALA A 84 -1.47 3.96 19.18
C ALA A 84 -1.64 4.99 20.31
N THR A 85 -2.60 5.91 20.20
CA THR A 85 -2.88 6.87 21.28
C THR A 85 -3.48 6.20 22.51
N THR A 86 -4.17 5.06 22.36
CA THR A 86 -4.63 4.27 23.51
C THR A 86 -3.46 3.63 24.26
N ILE A 87 -2.41 3.19 23.54
CA ILE A 87 -1.20 2.61 24.14
C ILE A 87 -0.38 3.69 24.83
N CYS A 88 -0.12 4.80 24.13
CA CYS A 88 0.83 5.83 24.56
C CYS A 88 0.21 6.88 25.47
N GLY A 89 -1.11 7.07 25.42
CA GLY A 89 -1.83 8.13 26.15
C GLY A 89 -1.84 9.48 25.44
N ASP A 90 -1.03 9.65 24.38
CA ASP A 90 -0.91 10.84 23.54
C ASP A 90 -0.59 10.46 22.08
N ASP A 91 -0.37 11.46 21.23
CA ASP A 91 0.00 11.31 19.81
C ASP A 91 1.49 11.55 19.53
N GLU A 92 2.35 11.63 20.56
CA GLU A 92 3.77 11.93 20.37
C GLU A 92 4.49 10.85 19.54
N LEU A 93 4.00 9.61 19.57
CA LEU A 93 4.52 8.51 18.75
C LEU A 93 4.44 8.78 17.23
N LEU A 94 3.59 9.72 16.80
CA LEU A 94 3.42 10.11 15.39
C LEU A 94 4.43 11.17 14.98
N LEU A 95 5.16 11.77 15.93
CA LEU A 95 6.17 12.78 15.65
C LEU A 95 7.33 12.16 14.87
N LYS A 96 7.77 12.87 13.82
CA LYS A 96 8.93 12.45 13.01
C LYS A 96 10.20 12.32 13.85
N SER A 97 10.33 13.13 14.90
CA SER A 97 11.46 13.06 15.85
C SER A 97 11.53 11.72 16.58
N ASN A 98 10.41 11.01 16.72
CA ASN A 98 10.32 9.72 17.39
C ASN A 98 10.44 8.54 16.40
N CYS A 99 10.61 8.82 15.10
CA CYS A 99 10.83 7.79 14.10
C CYS A 99 12.30 7.33 14.12
N LEU A 100 12.53 6.05 14.41
CA LEU A 100 13.86 5.45 14.33
C LEU A 100 14.46 5.66 12.93
N ALA A 101 15.75 5.98 12.87
CA ALA A 101 16.44 6.19 11.60
C ALA A 101 16.36 4.97 10.65
N SER A 102 16.37 3.76 11.20
CA SER A 102 16.16 2.52 10.45
C SER A 102 14.75 2.40 9.85
N ALA A 103 13.72 2.75 10.63
CA ALA A 103 12.34 2.76 10.17
C ALA A 103 12.14 3.81 9.06
N GLN A 104 12.73 4.99 9.20
CA GLN A 104 12.70 6.01 8.15
C GLN A 104 13.44 5.52 6.88
N SER A 105 14.61 4.92 7.04
CA SER A 105 15.38 4.37 5.90
C SER A 105 14.61 3.29 5.15
N PHE A 106 13.90 2.43 5.88
CA PHE A 106 13.03 1.41 5.30
C PHE A 106 11.83 2.02 4.56
N LYS A 107 11.15 3.02 5.16
CA LYS A 107 10.07 3.78 4.50
C LYS A 107 10.56 4.46 3.22
N ASP A 108 11.71 5.12 3.27
CA ASP A 108 12.27 5.81 2.10
C ASP A 108 12.63 4.83 0.98
N SER A 109 13.23 3.68 1.33
CA SER A 109 13.55 2.62 0.38
C SER A 109 12.29 2.02 -0.25
N THR A 110 11.28 1.69 0.56
CA THR A 110 10.03 1.13 0.07
C THR A 110 9.25 2.13 -0.77
N ASP A 111 9.17 3.41 -0.38
CA ASP A 111 8.56 4.47 -1.19
C ASP A 111 9.30 4.70 -2.50
N HIS A 112 10.64 4.63 -2.49
CA HIS A 112 11.40 4.72 -3.72
C HIS A 112 11.02 3.58 -4.68
N GLN A 113 11.03 2.32 -4.22
CA GLN A 113 10.71 1.17 -5.06
C GLN A 113 9.24 1.14 -5.49
N ARG A 114 8.33 1.48 -4.57
CA ARG A 114 6.89 1.40 -4.76
C ARG A 114 6.28 2.61 -5.41
N VAL A 115 6.93 3.78 -5.43
CA VAL A 115 6.35 5.06 -5.92
C VAL A 115 7.21 5.74 -6.97
N ARG A 116 8.52 5.82 -6.74
CA ARG A 116 9.40 6.66 -7.57
C ARG A 116 10.05 5.88 -8.71
N ASN A 117 10.29 4.58 -8.50
CA ASN A 117 10.91 3.72 -9.49
C ASN A 117 10.06 3.67 -10.78
N ARG A 118 10.74 3.77 -11.92
CA ARG A 118 10.11 3.71 -13.25
C ARG A 118 9.74 2.29 -13.67
N ASP A 119 10.39 1.30 -13.07
CA ASP A 119 10.08 -0.10 -13.29
C ASP A 119 8.78 -0.49 -12.59
N LEU A 120 7.72 -0.68 -13.39
CA LEU A 120 6.40 -1.06 -12.91
C LEU A 120 6.41 -2.45 -12.27
N LEU A 121 7.18 -3.40 -12.80
CA LEU A 121 7.26 -4.75 -12.27
C LEU A 121 7.87 -4.75 -10.87
N GLN A 122 8.96 -3.99 -10.68
CA GLN A 122 9.56 -3.83 -9.35
C GLN A 122 8.61 -3.18 -8.35
N GLY A 123 7.85 -2.16 -8.77
CA GLY A 123 6.85 -1.53 -7.92
C GLY A 123 5.70 -2.47 -7.53
N LEU A 124 5.25 -3.33 -8.45
CA LEU A 124 4.22 -4.34 -8.19
C LEU A 124 4.74 -5.46 -7.28
N LEU A 125 5.94 -5.99 -7.53
CA LEU A 125 6.57 -7.02 -6.71
C LEU A 125 6.83 -6.53 -5.28
N THR A 126 7.35 -5.31 -5.13
CA THR A 126 7.61 -4.74 -3.80
C THR A 126 6.31 -4.56 -3.01
N THR A 127 5.20 -4.24 -3.68
CA THR A 127 3.89 -4.17 -3.04
C THR A 127 3.39 -5.54 -2.65
N LEU A 128 3.43 -6.51 -3.55
CA LEU A 128 3.03 -7.88 -3.24
C LEU A 128 3.77 -8.41 -2.01
N VAL A 129 5.10 -8.24 -1.96
CA VAL A 129 5.91 -8.70 -0.82
C VAL A 129 5.51 -7.97 0.46
N TYR A 130 5.20 -6.68 0.37
CA TYR A 130 4.73 -5.90 1.52
C TYR A 130 3.40 -6.43 2.05
N GLU A 131 2.38 -6.58 1.20
CA GLU A 131 1.07 -7.13 1.60
C GLU A 131 1.20 -8.57 2.14
N VAL A 132 2.01 -9.44 1.50
CA VAL A 132 2.26 -10.82 2.00
C VAL A 132 2.84 -10.80 3.41
N TYR A 133 3.86 -9.96 3.63
CA TYR A 133 4.56 -9.91 4.90
C TYR A 133 3.66 -9.33 5.98
N THR A 134 2.99 -8.21 5.69
CA THR A 134 2.02 -7.58 6.58
C THR A 134 0.90 -8.55 6.93
N HIS A 135 0.35 -9.29 5.97
CA HIS A 135 -0.64 -10.33 6.23
C HIS A 135 -0.14 -11.37 7.24
N GLY A 136 1.00 -11.99 6.94
CA GLY A 136 1.54 -13.09 7.74
C GLY A 136 1.95 -12.64 9.14
N GLU A 137 2.57 -11.46 9.25
CA GLU A 137 2.93 -10.86 10.53
C GLU A 137 1.68 -10.55 11.35
N VAL A 138 0.70 -9.87 10.75
CA VAL A 138 -0.52 -9.44 11.45
C VAL A 138 -1.39 -10.63 11.85
N GLU A 139 -1.56 -11.65 10.99
CA GLU A 139 -2.29 -12.88 11.32
C GLU A 139 -1.65 -13.63 12.49
N PHE A 140 -0.32 -13.64 12.58
CA PHE A 140 0.40 -14.24 13.70
C PHE A 140 0.28 -13.44 15.01
N ILE A 141 0.45 -12.11 14.96
CA ILE A 141 0.48 -11.28 16.18
C ILE A 141 -0.92 -10.95 16.72
N GLN A 142 -1.98 -11.00 15.90
CA GLN A 142 -3.33 -10.57 16.29
C GLN A 142 -3.84 -11.21 17.59
N PRO A 143 -3.77 -12.54 17.81
CA PRO A 143 -4.22 -13.12 19.07
C PRO A 143 -3.38 -12.65 20.27
N LEU A 144 -2.09 -12.41 20.06
CA LEU A 144 -1.16 -11.92 21.09
C LEU A 144 -1.47 -10.47 21.48
N TYR A 145 -1.84 -9.63 20.53
CA TYR A 145 -2.20 -8.23 20.76
C TYR A 145 -3.41 -8.12 21.68
N ARG A 146 -4.47 -8.90 21.43
CA ARG A 146 -5.67 -8.88 22.28
C ARG A 146 -5.34 -9.19 23.73
N GLU A 147 -4.55 -10.24 23.96
CA GLU A 147 -4.13 -10.63 25.31
C GLU A 147 -3.28 -9.54 25.96
N TRP A 148 -2.31 -9.00 25.21
CA TRP A 148 -1.40 -7.96 25.70
C TRP A 148 -2.13 -6.67 26.10
N PHE A 149 -3.12 -6.24 25.32
CA PHE A 149 -3.92 -5.06 25.66
C PHE A 149 -4.71 -5.22 26.96
N GLU A 150 -5.36 -6.37 27.15
CA GLU A 150 -6.18 -6.63 28.32
C GLU A 150 -5.32 -6.82 29.58
N GLN A 151 -4.22 -7.59 29.47
CA GLN A 151 -3.44 -8.01 30.64
C GLN A 151 -2.31 -7.05 31.03
N HIS A 152 -1.71 -6.36 30.05
CA HIS A 152 -0.49 -5.56 30.29
C HIS A 152 -0.70 -4.06 30.10
N MET A 153 -1.60 -3.65 29.20
CA MET A 153 -1.88 -2.23 28.95
C MET A 153 -3.08 -1.70 29.74
N GLY A 154 -3.78 -2.56 30.47
CA GLY A 154 -4.95 -2.18 31.28
C GLY A 154 -6.14 -1.69 30.44
N VAL A 155 -6.19 -2.05 29.15
CA VAL A 155 -7.32 -1.69 28.28
C VAL A 155 -8.55 -2.51 28.71
N PRO A 156 -9.69 -1.85 29.02
CA PRO A 156 -10.92 -2.55 29.34
C PRO A 156 -11.36 -3.48 28.21
N ARG A 157 -11.82 -4.68 28.55
CA ARG A 157 -12.20 -5.74 27.60
C ARG A 157 -13.26 -5.31 26.58
N ASP A 158 -14.18 -4.43 26.98
CA ASP A 158 -15.21 -3.85 26.13
C ASP A 158 -14.64 -2.85 25.09
N LYS A 159 -13.47 -2.27 25.38
CA LYS A 159 -12.73 -1.37 24.49
C LYS A 159 -11.68 -2.08 23.64
N THR A 160 -11.15 -3.23 24.07
CA THR A 160 -10.08 -3.95 23.36
C THR A 160 -10.40 -4.18 21.89
N ARG A 161 -11.64 -4.53 21.54
CA ARG A 161 -12.04 -4.74 20.13
C ARG A 161 -11.82 -3.53 19.22
N PHE A 162 -11.96 -2.33 19.77
CA PHE A 162 -11.79 -1.08 19.02
C PHE A 162 -10.31 -0.71 18.91
N VAL A 163 -9.55 -0.99 19.96
CA VAL A 163 -8.11 -0.74 20.01
C VAL A 163 -7.35 -1.69 19.07
N VAL A 164 -7.73 -2.98 19.04
CA VAL A 164 -7.14 -3.96 18.10
C VAL A 164 -7.73 -3.91 16.69
N ALA A 165 -8.63 -2.96 16.40
CA ALA A 165 -9.33 -2.91 15.11
C ALA A 165 -8.34 -2.73 13.95
N TRP A 166 -7.29 -1.92 14.13
CA TRP A 166 -6.23 -1.76 13.14
C TRP A 166 -5.54 -3.09 12.80
N VAL A 167 -5.18 -3.89 13.80
CA VAL A 167 -4.58 -5.22 13.57
C VAL A 167 -5.60 -6.14 12.90
N THR A 168 -6.87 -6.04 13.28
CA THR A 168 -7.92 -6.94 12.80
C THR A 168 -8.25 -6.74 11.32
N VAL A 169 -8.15 -5.51 10.78
CA VAL A 169 -8.48 -5.26 9.36
C VAL A 169 -7.50 -5.95 8.38
N TYR A 170 -6.26 -6.22 8.80
CA TYR A 170 -5.28 -6.96 7.99
C TYR A 170 -5.35 -8.48 8.17
N VAL A 171 -6.26 -8.98 9.03
CA VAL A 171 -6.49 -10.43 9.21
C VAL A 171 -7.73 -10.87 8.45
N GLY A 172 -7.65 -12.04 7.81
CA GLY A 172 -8.80 -12.70 7.20
C GLY A 172 -8.92 -12.51 5.68
N GLY A 173 -10.15 -12.35 5.18
CA GLY A 173 -10.45 -12.44 3.75
C GLY A 173 -9.93 -11.27 2.91
N THR A 174 -9.81 -10.10 3.53
CA THR A 174 -9.41 -8.84 2.91
C THR A 174 -8.00 -8.90 2.34
N GLU A 175 -7.03 -9.22 3.19
CA GLU A 175 -5.63 -9.25 2.80
C GLU A 175 -5.30 -10.44 1.88
N ARG A 176 -6.01 -11.58 2.04
CA ARG A 176 -5.98 -12.68 1.07
C ARG A 176 -6.50 -12.27 -0.31
N ASN A 177 -7.45 -11.34 -0.39
CA ASN A 177 -7.89 -10.76 -1.65
C ASN A 177 -6.82 -9.84 -2.24
N HIS A 178 -6.18 -8.98 -1.44
CA HIS A 178 -5.05 -8.15 -1.90
C HIS A 178 -3.92 -8.99 -2.50
N LEU A 179 -3.57 -10.10 -1.83
CA LEU A 179 -2.60 -11.07 -2.32
C LEU A 179 -2.98 -11.63 -3.70
N ARG A 180 -4.22 -12.13 -3.82
CA ARG A 180 -4.75 -12.70 -5.06
C ARG A 180 -4.75 -11.67 -6.18
N GLU A 181 -5.09 -10.42 -5.86
CA GLU A 181 -5.12 -9.32 -6.81
C GLU A 181 -3.71 -9.01 -7.29
N CYS A 182 -2.75 -8.76 -6.39
CA CYS A 182 -1.36 -8.51 -6.72
C CYS A 182 -0.73 -9.64 -7.56
N ALA A 183 -1.01 -10.91 -7.24
CA ALA A 183 -0.56 -12.06 -8.04
C ALA A 183 -1.14 -12.06 -9.45
N THR A 184 -2.44 -11.72 -9.59
CA THR A 184 -3.10 -11.55 -10.90
C THR A 184 -2.46 -10.41 -11.70
N LEU A 185 -2.10 -9.29 -11.04
CA LEU A 185 -1.44 -8.15 -11.70
C LEU A 185 -0.10 -8.55 -12.31
N LEU A 186 0.71 -9.31 -11.56
CA LEU A 186 2.02 -9.77 -12.03
C LEU A 186 1.89 -10.72 -13.22
N ALA A 187 0.96 -11.68 -13.16
CA ALA A 187 0.71 -12.61 -14.24
C ALA A 187 0.31 -11.88 -15.55
N ASN A 188 -0.60 -10.91 -15.44
CA ASN A 188 -1.04 -10.11 -16.59
C ASN A 188 0.08 -9.22 -17.14
N HIS A 189 0.91 -8.62 -16.28
CA HIS A 189 2.04 -7.79 -16.73
C HIS A 189 3.09 -8.62 -17.49
N VAL A 190 3.42 -9.82 -17.02
CA VAL A 190 4.35 -10.73 -17.70
C VAL A 190 3.79 -11.19 -19.05
N ALA A 191 2.50 -11.50 -19.10
CA ALA A 191 1.82 -11.89 -20.34
C ALA A 191 1.81 -10.76 -21.38
N TYR A 192 1.67 -9.51 -20.95
CA TYR A 192 1.74 -8.34 -21.83
C TYR A 192 3.13 -8.14 -22.44
N GLN A 193 4.21 -8.29 -21.66
CA GLN A 193 5.59 -8.13 -22.16
C GLN A 193 6.02 -9.24 -23.12
N SER A 194 5.30 -10.37 -23.12
CA SER A 194 5.61 -11.56 -23.92
C SER A 194 4.90 -11.59 -25.28
N ASN A 195 4.01 -10.62 -25.55
CA ASN A 195 3.29 -10.43 -26.82
C ASN A 195 3.78 -9.16 -27.54
#